data_AF-A0A7X3YRU0-F1
#
_entry.id   AF-A0A7X3YRU0-F1
#
_cell.length_a   1.000
_cell.length_b   1.000
_cell.length_c   1.000
_cell.angle_alpha   90.00
_cell.angle_beta   90.00
_cell.angle_gamma   90.00
#
_symmetry.space_group_name_H-M   'P 1'
#
loop_
_entity.id
_entity.type
_entity.pdbx_description
1 polymer ?
#
loop_
_entity_poly.entity_id
_entity_poly.type
_entity_poly.pdbx_seq_one_letter_code
_entity_poly.pdbx_strand_id
1 'polypeptide(L)'
;MAVAPLAVGDPIVLVATAVDGRGQALASCQAILESLKHHAPFWKKELGHAGERWIPGNMPYGSRQPAAGMSLPQASPRRTPGIRGIHGSSRNRSSDQGLY
;
A
#
# COMPACT_ATOMS: atom_id res chain seq x y z
N MET A 1 17.63 -26.76 -5.21
CA MET A 1 17.89 -26.11 -3.91
C MET A 1 16.75 -26.47 -2.99
N ALA A 2 16.99 -27.31 -1.97
CA ALA A 2 15.95 -27.74 -1.04
C ALA A 2 15.75 -26.66 0.03
N VAL A 3 14.48 -26.31 0.31
CA VAL A 3 14.13 -25.44 1.44
C VAL A 3 13.86 -26.33 2.66
N ALA A 4 14.39 -25.95 3.82
CA ALA A 4 14.17 -26.67 5.06
C ALA A 4 12.74 -26.44 5.58
N PRO A 5 12.15 -27.41 6.33
CA PRO A 5 10.94 -27.15 7.08
C PRO A 5 11.19 -26.00 8.08
N LEU A 6 10.28 -25.04 8.13
CA LEU A 6 10.33 -23.88 9.02
C LEU A 6 9.37 -24.10 10.19
N ALA A 7 9.87 -23.92 11.40
CA ALA A 7 9.03 -23.88 12.60
C ALA A 7 8.33 -22.53 12.75
N VAL A 8 7.31 -22.47 13.60
CA VAL A 8 6.62 -21.21 13.92
C VAL A 8 7.61 -20.29 14.64
N GLY A 9 7.78 -19.08 14.10
CA GLY A 9 8.70 -18.07 14.63
C GLY A 9 10.06 -18.06 13.95
N ASP A 10 10.37 -19.04 13.08
CA ASP A 10 11.64 -19.04 12.36
C ASP A 10 11.74 -17.87 11.37
N PRO A 11 12.90 -17.21 11.28
CA PRO A 11 13.13 -16.19 10.28
C PRO A 11 13.11 -16.82 8.88
N ILE A 12 12.25 -16.29 8.01
CA ILE A 12 12.06 -16.81 6.65
C ILE A 12 12.93 -16.06 5.64
N VAL A 13 13.13 -14.76 5.84
CA VAL A 13 13.91 -13.88 4.95
C VAL A 13 14.63 -12.83 5.79
N LEU A 14 15.91 -12.58 5.47
CA LEU A 14 16.68 -11.45 5.98
C LEU A 14 17.04 -10.52 4.81
N VAL A 15 16.77 -9.22 4.97
CA VAL A 15 17.18 -8.19 4.01
C VAL A 15 18.04 -7.17 4.75
N ALA A 16 19.23 -6.90 4.24
CA ALA A 16 20.14 -5.89 4.76
C ALA A 16 20.57 -4.95 3.62
N THR A 17 20.58 -3.64 3.88
CA THR A 17 21.03 -2.63 2.92
C THR A 17 22.01 -1.67 3.59
N ALA A 18 22.99 -1.19 2.82
CA ALA A 18 23.99 -0.23 3.27
C ALA A 18 23.99 0.95 2.30
N VAL A 19 23.63 2.14 2.80
CA VAL A 19 23.52 3.39 2.04
C VAL A 19 23.74 4.59 2.97
N ASP A 20 24.01 5.75 2.40
CA ASP A 20 24.23 6.98 3.17
C ASP A 20 22.92 7.53 3.74
N GLY A 21 22.77 7.39 5.06
CA GLY A 21 21.66 7.95 5.82
C GLY A 21 20.49 6.98 6.06
N ARG A 22 19.96 7.00 7.28
CA ARG A 22 18.92 6.07 7.75
C ARG A 22 17.64 6.06 6.91
N GLY A 23 17.26 7.22 6.34
CA GLY A 23 16.05 7.33 5.53
C GLY A 23 16.14 6.52 4.24
N GLN A 24 17.29 6.59 3.56
CA GLN A 24 17.54 5.83 2.34
C GLN A 24 17.66 4.33 2.63
N ALA A 25 18.25 3.96 3.77
CA ALA A 25 18.38 2.55 4.17
C ALA A 25 17.02 1.91 4.42
N LEU A 26 16.13 2.60 5.12
CA LEU A 26 14.77 2.13 5.37
C LEU A 26 13.97 1.99 4.06
N ALA A 27 14.03 3.01 3.20
CA ALA A 27 13.34 2.98 1.91
C ALA A 27 13.83 1.84 1.01
N SER A 28 15.15 1.60 0.97
CA SER A 28 15.75 0.54 0.16
C SER A 28 15.38 -0.86 0.67
N CYS A 29 15.48 -1.10 1.98
CA CYS A 29 15.04 -2.35 2.59
C CYS A 29 13.57 -2.64 2.29
N GLN A 30 12.70 -1.62 2.40
CA GLN A 30 11.27 -1.77 2.13
C GLN A 30 11.01 -2.09 0.65
N ALA A 31 11.66 -1.39 -0.27
CA ALA A 31 11.51 -1.64 -1.70
C ALA A 31 11.91 -3.08 -2.09
N ILE A 32 13.02 -3.59 -1.53
CA ILE A 32 13.46 -4.97 -1.76
C ILE A 32 12.44 -5.96 -1.21
N LEU A 33 11.93 -5.74 0.00
CA LEU A 33 10.96 -6.64 0.62
C LEU A 33 9.65 -6.70 -0.17
N GLU A 34 9.14 -5.56 -0.64
CA GLU A 34 7.94 -5.49 -1.49
C GLU A 34 8.14 -6.23 -2.81
N SER A 35 9.27 -5.97 -3.49
CA SER A 35 9.61 -6.65 -4.74
C SER A 35 9.71 -8.18 -4.55
N LEU A 36 10.38 -8.62 -3.48
CA LEU A 36 10.51 -10.03 -3.13
C LEU A 36 9.13 -10.65 -2.87
N LYS A 37 8.26 -10.01 -2.08
CA LYS A 37 6.92 -10.54 -1.82
C LYS A 37 6.07 -10.58 -3.09
N HIS A 38 6.22 -9.62 -4.01
CA HIS A 38 5.39 -9.56 -5.20
C HIS A 38 5.82 -10.55 -6.29
N HIS A 39 7.12 -10.70 -6.50
CA HIS A 39 7.66 -11.44 -7.64
C HIS A 39 8.21 -12.82 -7.30
N ALA A 40 8.56 -13.09 -6.04
CA ALA A 40 9.15 -14.37 -5.71
C ALA A 40 8.08 -15.48 -5.77
N PRO A 41 8.37 -16.59 -6.46
CA PRO A 41 7.46 -17.71 -6.54
C PRO A 41 7.59 -18.56 -5.27
N PHE A 42 6.91 -18.14 -4.21
CA PHE A 42 6.79 -18.95 -2.99
C PHE A 42 5.65 -19.95 -3.11
N TRP A 43 5.91 -21.19 -2.71
CA TRP A 43 4.88 -22.21 -2.50
C TRP A 43 4.96 -22.69 -1.06
N LYS A 44 3.86 -22.53 -0.32
CA LYS A 44 3.75 -23.01 1.06
C LYS A 44 3.10 -24.38 1.04
N LYS A 45 3.73 -25.37 1.68
CA LYS A 45 3.11 -26.67 1.94
C LYS A 45 2.46 -26.64 3.32
N GLU A 46 1.16 -26.89 3.38
CA GLU A 46 0.43 -27.03 4.64
C GLU A 46 0.32 -28.51 5.01
N LEU A 47 0.66 -28.82 6.25
CA LEU A 47 0.53 -30.14 6.86
C LEU A 47 -0.66 -30.08 7.82
N GLY A 48 -1.69 -30.88 7.59
CA GLY A 48 -2.88 -30.93 8.44
C GLY A 48 -3.41 -32.35 8.62
N HIS A 49 -4.48 -32.49 9.41
CA HIS A 49 -5.08 -33.81 9.71
C HIS A 49 -5.58 -34.56 8.47
N ALA A 50 -5.95 -33.83 7.40
CA ALA A 50 -6.42 -34.41 6.13
C ALA A 50 -5.27 -34.70 5.14
N GLY A 51 -4.01 -34.57 5.55
CA GLY A 51 -2.84 -34.76 4.71
C GLY A 51 -2.14 -33.47 4.33
N GLU A 52 -1.36 -33.54 3.25
CA GLU A 52 -0.49 -32.45 2.79
C GLU A 52 -1.07 -31.77 1.55
N ARG A 53 -1.01 -30.43 1.51
CA ARG A 53 -1.40 -29.67 0.31
C ARG A 53 -0.47 -28.51 0.02
N TRP A 54 -0.25 -28.23 -1.26
CA TRP A 54 0.45 -27.04 -1.71
C TRP A 54 -0.52 -25.88 -1.85
N ILE A 55 -0.16 -24.73 -1.27
CA ILE A 55 -0.91 -23.49 -1.42
C ILE A 55 -0.35 -22.73 -2.62
N PRO A 56 -1.19 -22.37 -3.61
CA PRO A 56 -0.76 -21.55 -4.74
C PRO A 56 -0.29 -20.18 -4.22
N GLY A 57 0.70 -19.61 -4.92
CA GLY A 57 1.64 -18.61 -4.41
C GLY A 57 1.09 -17.25 -3.98
N ASN A 58 1.91 -16.21 -4.16
CA ASN A 58 1.70 -14.95 -3.45
C ASN A 58 0.38 -14.26 -3.87
N MET A 59 -0.56 -14.14 -2.92
CA MET A 59 -1.79 -13.37 -3.13
C MET A 59 -1.42 -11.87 -3.16
N PRO A 60 -1.90 -11.09 -4.14
CA PRO A 60 -1.64 -9.66 -4.16
C PRO A 60 -2.19 -9.00 -2.89
N TYR A 61 -1.45 -8.04 -2.35
CA TYR A 61 -1.89 -7.25 -1.21
C TYR A 61 -3.28 -6.64 -1.51
N GLY A 62 -4.28 -6.96 -0.67
CA GLY A 62 -5.66 -6.49 -0.84
C GLY A 62 -6.66 -7.53 -1.40
N SER A 63 -6.22 -8.71 -1.84
CA SER A 63 -7.14 -9.76 -2.34
C SER A 63 -7.67 -10.70 -1.25
N ARG A 64 -7.62 -10.31 0.04
CA ARG A 64 -8.35 -11.02 1.08
C ARG A 64 -9.84 -10.79 0.81
N GLN A 65 -10.49 -11.75 0.14
CA GLN A 65 -11.93 -11.85 0.15
C GLN A 65 -12.36 -11.87 1.62
N PRO A 66 -13.20 -10.94 2.11
CA PRO A 66 -13.78 -11.10 3.43
C PRO A 66 -14.48 -12.46 3.46
N ALA A 67 -14.34 -13.20 4.55
CA ALA A 67 -15.07 -14.44 4.75
C ALA A 67 -16.55 -14.15 4.43
N ALA A 68 -17.14 -14.93 3.52
CA ALA A 68 -18.49 -14.73 3.02
C ALA A 68 -19.45 -14.57 4.23
N GLY A 69 -19.87 -13.33 4.50
CA GLY A 69 -20.65 -12.98 5.69
C GLY A 69 -20.21 -11.73 6.45
N MET A 70 -19.01 -11.18 6.22
CA MET A 70 -18.59 -9.91 6.83
C MET A 70 -18.73 -8.74 5.84
N SER A 71 -19.83 -7.99 5.96
CA SER A 71 -20.02 -6.72 5.26
C SER A 71 -19.06 -5.67 5.81
N LEU A 72 -18.20 -5.11 4.96
CA LEU A 72 -17.42 -3.91 5.29
C LEU A 72 -18.37 -2.74 5.55
N PRO A 73 -18.19 -1.95 6.63
CA PRO A 73 -18.93 -0.71 6.77
C PRO A 73 -18.56 0.22 5.60
N GLN A 74 -19.55 0.56 4.77
CA GLN A 74 -19.38 1.55 3.71
C GLN A 74 -18.91 2.85 4.34
N ALA A 75 -17.75 3.34 3.94
CA ALA A 75 -17.28 4.66 4.32
C ALA A 75 -18.22 5.70 3.68
N SER A 76 -19.16 6.23 4.47
CA SER A 76 -20.01 7.35 4.06
C SER A 76 -19.11 8.51 3.63
N PRO A 77 -19.30 9.09 2.42
CA PRO A 77 -18.55 10.26 2.02
C PRO A 77 -18.89 11.38 2.99
N ARG A 78 -17.92 11.80 3.82
CA ARG A 78 -18.08 12.97 4.69
C ARG A 78 -18.40 14.15 3.76
N ARG A 79 -19.60 14.71 3.89
CA ARG A 79 -19.96 15.98 3.25
C ARG A 79 -18.92 17.01 3.68
N THR A 80 -18.06 17.46 2.77
CA THR A 80 -17.21 18.61 2.97
C THR A 80 -18.11 19.82 3.22
N PRO A 81 -18.00 20.55 4.34
CA PRO A 81 -18.70 21.81 4.49
C PRO A 81 -18.12 22.79 3.47
N GLY A 82 -18.93 23.21 2.49
CA GLY A 82 -18.52 24.19 1.49
C GLY A 82 -18.14 25.51 2.15
N ILE A 83 -16.88 25.93 1.96
CA ILE A 83 -16.46 27.29 2.31
C ILE A 83 -17.15 28.24 1.33
N ARG A 84 -18.11 28.99 1.85
CA ARG A 84 -18.94 29.95 1.12
C ARG A 84 -18.06 31.14 0.71
N GLY A 85 -18.01 31.40 -0.59
CA GLY A 85 -17.14 32.41 -1.21
C GLY A 85 -17.38 33.83 -0.70
N ILE A 86 -16.30 34.48 -0.27
CA ILE A 86 -16.23 35.93 -0.08
C ILE A 86 -16.20 36.60 -1.46
N HIS A 87 -17.28 37.29 -1.82
CA HIS A 87 -17.37 38.09 -3.04
C HIS A 87 -16.50 39.34 -2.88
N GLY A 88 -15.30 39.33 -3.48
CA GLY A 88 -14.47 40.51 -3.67
C GLY A 88 -15.03 41.37 -4.79
N SER A 89 -15.59 42.52 -4.42
CA SER A 89 -16.17 43.54 -5.29
C SER A 89 -15.08 44.19 -6.14
N SER A 90 -14.98 43.79 -7.41
CA SER A 90 -14.20 44.49 -8.43
C SER A 90 -14.91 45.81 -8.77
N ARG A 91 -14.44 46.92 -8.19
CA ARG A 91 -14.84 48.28 -8.56
C ARG A 91 -14.08 48.68 -9.82
N ASN A 92 -14.81 48.72 -10.92
CA ASN A 92 -14.39 49.27 -12.20
C ASN A 92 -14.04 50.76 -12.04
N ARG A 93 -12.76 51.12 -12.14
CA ARG A 93 -12.31 52.52 -12.25
C ARG A 93 -11.75 52.72 -13.66
N SER A 94 -12.63 53.19 -14.53
CA SER A 94 -12.29 53.83 -15.79
C SER A 94 -11.33 54.99 -15.53
N SER A 95 -10.16 54.93 -16.14
CA SER A 95 -9.24 56.05 -16.37
C SER A 95 -8.64 55.74 -17.73
N ASP A 96 -9.29 56.20 -18.79
CA ASP A 96 -8.98 57.50 -19.40
C ASP A 96 -7.51 57.57 -19.75
N GLN A 97 -7.15 56.99 -20.90
CA GLN A 97 -6.01 57.39 -21.72
C GLN A 97 -6.34 57.13 -23.18
N GLY A 98 -7.03 58.09 -23.78
CA GLY A 98 -6.83 58.44 -25.18
C GLY A 98 -6.05 59.76 -25.26
N LEU A 99 -5.36 59.96 -26.38
CA LEU A 99 -4.65 61.18 -26.82
C LEU A 99 -3.17 61.32 -26.39
N TYR A 100 -2.26 60.74 -27.16
CA TYR A 100 -1.49 61.43 -28.22
C TYR A 100 -0.69 60.41 -29.05
#